data_AF-G3MRK4-F1
#
_entry.id   AF-G3MRK4-F1
#
_cell.length_a   1.000
_cell.length_b   1.000
_cell.length_c   1.000
_cell.angle_alpha   90.00
_cell.angle_beta   90.00
_cell.angle_gamma   90.00
#
_symmetry.space_group_name_H-M   'P 1'
#
loop_
_entity.id
_entity.type
_entity.pdbx_description
1 polymer ?
#
loop_
_entity_poly.entity_id
_entity_poly.type
_entity_poly.pdbx_seq_one_letter_code
_entity_poly.pdbx_strand_id
1 'polypeptide(L)'
;MAKQYSFKSFDMAVDDFGELNKLIRNEMSMIRKVAADVCEVFEGDEARQPLDELKGCMKSAIEQENDNKKYVEVAKALSRKVAANPEALHGSLRQELVSAYEAAKGRQENPEIHAEFKDLLKITSAADRGASSFQDSCDGMTISEDLVDGHWIDPITQKNIEVPVKNMKCGHIYDKNSISHYIKITNRPRCPCLGCGNKSLLRMEDLVDDLFLARVLKDRSEKND
;
A
#
# COMPACT_ATOMS: atom_id res chain seq x y z
N MET A 1 25.93 36.80 29.28
CA MET A 1 24.60 36.15 29.38
C MET A 1 24.53 35.11 28.28
N ALA A 2 24.51 33.83 28.60
CA ALA A 2 24.38 32.77 27.60
C ALA A 2 22.97 32.83 27.00
N LYS A 3 22.85 32.90 25.67
CA LYS A 3 21.55 32.80 24.99
C LYS A 3 21.00 31.39 25.21
N GLN A 4 19.97 31.27 26.06
CA GLN A 4 19.24 30.02 26.21
C GLN A 4 18.26 29.90 25.05
N TYR A 5 18.61 29.10 24.04
CA TYR A 5 17.71 28.81 22.92
C TYR A 5 16.65 27.80 23.37
N SER A 6 15.37 28.15 23.24
CA SER A 6 14.27 27.20 23.41
C SER A 6 14.00 26.53 22.06
N PHE A 7 14.31 25.23 21.97
CA PHE A 7 14.10 24.42 20.77
C PHE A 7 12.75 23.71 20.74
N LYS A 8 11.86 23.98 21.70
CA LYS A 8 10.64 23.18 21.89
C LYS A 8 9.80 23.04 20.62
N SER A 9 9.59 24.13 19.87
CA SER A 9 8.84 24.09 18.60
C SER A 9 9.60 23.39 17.47
N PHE A 10 10.93 23.50 17.46
CA PHE A 10 11.78 22.81 16.49
C PHE A 10 11.80 21.30 16.77
N ASP A 11 12.00 20.89 18.01
CA ASP A 11 12.01 19.49 18.44
C ASP A 11 10.65 18.84 18.19
N MET A 12 9.54 19.54 18.47
CA MET A 12 8.19 19.08 18.11
C MET A 12 8.06 18.84 16.60
N ALA A 13 8.49 19.79 15.76
CA ALA A 13 8.43 19.61 14.32
C ALA A 13 9.29 18.42 13.85
N VAL A 14 10.46 18.23 14.44
CA VAL A 14 11.34 17.08 14.13
C VAL A 14 10.70 15.76 14.54
N ASP A 15 9.96 15.72 15.66
CA ASP A 15 9.22 14.54 16.07
C ASP A 15 8.00 14.27 15.16
N ASP A 16 7.31 15.30 14.66
CA ASP A 16 6.25 15.16 13.65
C ASP A 16 6.78 14.52 12.35
N PHE A 17 8.00 14.88 11.91
CA PHE A 17 8.68 14.18 10.79
C PHE A 17 8.96 12.70 11.11
N GLY A 18 9.20 12.37 12.38
CA GLY A 18 9.31 10.98 12.83
C GLY A 18 8.00 10.20 12.67
N GLU A 19 6.86 10.81 13.00
CA GLU A 19 5.54 10.22 12.77
C GLU A 19 5.22 10.09 11.27
N LEU A 20 5.59 11.08 10.45
CA LEU A 20 5.45 11.02 9.00
C LEU A 20 6.15 9.78 8.40
N ASN A 21 7.34 9.43 8.90
CA ASN A 21 8.02 8.20 8.47
C ASN A 21 7.24 6.92 8.78
N LYS A 22 6.47 6.88 9.87
CA LYS A 22 5.59 5.74 10.17
C LYS A 22 4.44 5.65 9.17
N LEU A 23 3.88 6.79 8.76
CA LEU A 23 2.84 6.84 7.73
C LEU A 23 3.36 6.35 6.38
N ILE A 24 4.58 6.73 5.99
CA ILE A 24 5.23 6.27 4.77
C ILE A 24 5.45 4.74 4.79
N ARG A 25 5.80 4.14 5.94
CA ARG A 25 5.86 2.67 6.06
C ARG A 25 4.50 2.01 5.86
N ASN A 26 3.44 2.62 6.39
CA ASN A 26 2.09 2.12 6.18
C ASN A 26 1.70 2.23 4.69
N GLU A 27 2.09 3.30 4.01
CA GLU A 27 1.94 3.45 2.56
C GLU A 27 2.62 2.31 1.80
N MET A 28 3.89 1.98 2.10
CA MET A 28 4.60 0.84 1.49
C MET A 28 3.84 -0.48 1.69
N SER A 29 3.28 -0.70 2.89
CA SER A 29 2.44 -1.86 3.17
C SER A 29 1.16 -1.88 2.32
N MET A 30 0.51 -0.73 2.14
CA MET A 30 -0.68 -0.61 1.30
C MET A 30 -0.36 -0.88 -0.17
N ILE A 31 0.76 -0.36 -0.68
CA ILE A 31 1.22 -0.63 -2.06
C ILE A 31 1.35 -2.14 -2.31
N ARG A 32 1.93 -2.89 -1.37
CA ARG A 32 2.03 -4.36 -1.48
C ARG A 32 0.67 -5.05 -1.51
N LYS A 33 -0.29 -4.58 -0.71
CA LYS A 33 -1.65 -5.14 -0.70
C LYS A 33 -2.33 -4.90 -2.04
N VAL A 34 -2.26 -3.67 -2.57
CA VAL A 34 -2.81 -3.35 -3.89
C VAL A 34 -2.12 -4.19 -4.98
N ALA A 35 -0.81 -4.40 -4.90
CA ALA A 35 -0.10 -5.26 -5.84
C ALA A 35 -0.58 -6.72 -5.78
N ALA A 36 -0.85 -7.24 -4.59
CA ALA A 36 -1.43 -8.57 -4.42
C ALA A 36 -2.82 -8.65 -5.04
N ASP A 37 -3.69 -7.68 -4.75
CA ASP A 37 -5.05 -7.60 -5.32
C ASP A 37 -5.00 -7.50 -6.87
N VAL A 38 -4.04 -6.76 -7.43
CA VAL A 38 -3.81 -6.68 -8.89
C VAL A 38 -3.42 -8.04 -9.46
N CYS A 39 -2.51 -8.77 -8.82
CA CYS A 39 -2.10 -10.11 -9.24
C CYS A 39 -3.23 -11.15 -9.10
N GLU A 40 -4.20 -10.94 -8.21
CA GLU A 40 -5.37 -11.81 -8.06
C GLU A 40 -6.41 -11.62 -9.17
N VAL A 41 -6.43 -10.44 -9.80
CA VAL A 41 -7.50 -10.10 -10.77
C VAL A 41 -7.01 -10.01 -12.21
N PHE A 42 -5.76 -9.58 -12.44
CA PHE A 42 -5.20 -9.49 -13.78
C PHE A 42 -4.18 -10.59 -14.03
N GLU A 43 -4.16 -11.08 -15.27
CA GLU A 43 -3.22 -12.10 -15.73
C GLU A 43 -2.34 -11.56 -16.87
N GLY A 44 -1.12 -12.10 -16.96
CA GLY A 44 -0.19 -11.79 -18.05
C GLY A 44 0.08 -10.30 -18.24
N ASP A 45 -0.01 -9.82 -19.48
CA ASP A 45 0.34 -8.45 -19.85
C ASP A 45 -0.61 -7.38 -19.27
N GLU A 46 -1.85 -7.73 -18.91
CA GLU A 46 -2.81 -6.79 -18.34
C GLU A 46 -2.38 -6.32 -16.93
N ALA A 47 -1.67 -7.16 -16.18
CA ALA A 47 -1.14 -6.82 -14.86
C ALA A 47 0.11 -5.93 -14.94
N ARG A 48 0.81 -5.90 -16.07
CA ARG A 48 2.16 -5.34 -16.18
C ARG A 48 2.22 -3.84 -15.88
N GLN A 49 1.39 -3.05 -16.56
CA GLN A 49 1.39 -1.60 -16.38
C GLN A 49 1.00 -1.19 -14.93
N PRO A 50 -0.10 -1.71 -14.34
CA PRO A 50 -0.43 -1.41 -12.95
C PRO A 50 0.69 -1.79 -11.96
N LEU A 51 1.33 -2.96 -12.17
CA LEU A 51 2.43 -3.40 -11.30
C LEU A 51 3.68 -2.52 -11.46
N ASP A 52 4.00 -2.05 -12.66
CA ASP A 52 5.11 -1.12 -12.88
C ASP A 52 4.85 0.26 -12.26
N GLU A 53 3.61 0.75 -12.31
CA GLU A 53 3.20 1.98 -11.60
C GLU A 53 3.35 1.80 -10.07
N LEU A 54 2.92 0.66 -9.51
CA LEU A 54 3.08 0.35 -8.08
C LEU A 54 4.55 0.20 -7.67
N LYS A 55 5.40 -0.40 -8.52
CA LYS A 55 6.86 -0.43 -8.33
C LYS A 55 7.41 1.00 -8.29
N GLY A 56 6.94 1.89 -9.17
CA GLY A 56 7.28 3.31 -9.16
C GLY A 56 6.90 4.01 -7.86
N CYS A 57 5.65 3.85 -7.40
CA CYS A 57 5.18 4.39 -6.13
C CYS A 57 6.02 3.89 -4.95
N MET A 58 6.37 2.60 -4.92
CA MET A 58 7.21 2.03 -3.88
C MET A 58 8.60 2.68 -3.84
N LYS A 59 9.23 2.91 -5.01
CA LYS A 59 10.53 3.60 -5.08
C LYS A 59 10.45 5.01 -4.50
N SER A 60 9.42 5.79 -4.89
CA SER A 60 9.22 7.14 -4.35
C SER A 60 8.96 7.14 -2.84
N ALA A 61 8.18 6.20 -2.31
CA ALA A 61 7.97 6.08 -0.87
C ALA A 61 9.27 5.78 -0.12
N ILE A 62 10.14 4.92 -0.66
CA ILE A 62 11.45 4.59 -0.07
C ILE A 62 12.39 5.80 -0.07
N GLU A 63 12.43 6.54 -1.18
CA GLU A 63 13.20 7.78 -1.29
C GLU A 63 12.75 8.82 -0.26
N GLN A 64 11.42 9.00 -0.11
CA GLN A 64 10.85 9.90 0.90
C GLN A 64 11.16 9.45 2.33
N GLU A 65 11.06 8.16 2.64
CA GLU A 65 11.41 7.64 3.97
C GLU A 65 12.89 7.92 4.29
N ASN A 66 13.78 7.69 3.32
CA ASN A 66 15.21 7.92 3.48
C ASN A 66 15.56 9.40 3.63
N ASP A 67 14.97 10.27 2.81
CA ASP A 67 15.18 11.71 2.88
C ASP A 67 14.68 12.28 4.22
N ASN A 68 13.52 11.84 4.70
CA ASN A 68 12.98 12.24 6.00
C ASN A 68 13.82 11.72 7.17
N LYS A 69 14.28 10.46 7.12
CA LYS A 69 15.19 9.91 8.14
C LYS A 69 16.48 10.74 8.23
N LYS A 70 17.12 11.04 7.10
CA LYS A 70 18.31 11.89 7.05
C LYS A 70 18.04 13.27 7.62
N TYR A 71 16.92 13.89 7.26
CA TYR A 71 16.53 15.19 7.81
C TYR A 71 16.40 15.15 9.35
N VAL A 72 15.68 14.16 9.89
CA VAL A 72 15.51 13.99 11.34
C VAL A 72 16.86 13.77 12.04
N GLU A 73 17.74 12.94 11.47
CA GLU A 73 19.08 12.69 12.03
C GLU A 73 19.92 13.96 12.09
N VAL A 74 19.99 14.71 10.98
CA VAL A 74 20.72 15.98 10.90
C VAL A 74 20.14 17.01 11.87
N ALA A 75 18.81 17.15 11.91
CA ALA A 75 18.12 18.08 12.80
C ALA A 75 18.39 17.76 14.28
N LYS A 76 18.28 16.49 14.69
CA LYS A 76 18.57 16.05 16.05
C LYS A 76 20.05 16.23 16.41
N ALA A 77 20.96 15.96 15.48
CA ALA A 77 22.40 16.18 15.69
C ALA A 77 22.72 17.67 15.89
N LEU A 78 22.13 18.54 15.07
CA LEU A 78 22.29 19.98 15.18
C LEU A 78 21.70 20.52 16.49
N SER A 79 20.47 20.13 16.86
CA SER A 79 19.86 20.50 18.15
C SER A 79 20.77 20.16 19.32
N ARG A 80 21.31 18.93 19.35
CA ARG A 80 22.24 18.49 20.42
C ARG A 80 23.52 19.31 20.44
N LYS A 81 24.12 19.58 19.27
CA LYS A 81 25.34 20.37 19.14
C LYS A 81 25.15 21.79 19.67
N VAL A 82 24.05 22.45 19.31
CA VAL A 82 23.77 23.83 19.73
C VAL A 82 23.37 23.88 21.20
N ALA A 83 22.65 22.88 21.71
CA ALA A 83 22.33 22.78 23.14
C ALA A 83 23.58 22.61 24.01
N ALA A 84 24.58 21.84 23.54
CA ALA A 84 25.84 21.61 24.25
C ALA A 84 26.82 22.79 24.15
N ASN A 85 26.88 23.44 22.98
CA ASN A 85 27.73 24.61 22.76
C ASN A 85 27.02 25.64 21.87
N PRO A 86 26.32 26.62 22.46
CA PRO A 86 25.61 27.66 21.71
C PRO A 86 26.51 28.53 20.84
N GLU A 87 27.81 28.64 21.16
CA GLU A 87 28.80 29.40 20.38
C GLU A 87 29.30 28.64 19.14
N ALA A 88 29.03 27.33 19.06
CA ALA A 88 29.38 26.53 17.89
C ALA A 88 28.48 26.79 16.67
N LEU A 89 27.41 27.59 16.84
CA LEU A 89 26.53 28.00 15.77
C LEU A 89 27.14 29.20 15.03
N HIS A 90 27.64 28.96 13.82
CA HIS A 90 28.24 29.95 12.95
C HIS A 90 27.22 30.42 11.90
N GLY A 91 26.31 31.30 12.31
CA GLY A 91 25.24 31.84 11.46
C GLY A 91 23.84 31.54 12.00
N SER A 92 22.87 31.31 11.11
CA SER A 92 21.52 30.93 11.51
C SER A 92 21.34 29.41 11.56
N LEU A 93 20.53 28.94 12.52
CA LEU A 93 20.15 27.52 12.63
C LEU A 93 19.63 26.95 11.30
N ARG A 94 18.83 27.74 10.58
CA ARG A 94 18.30 27.38 9.27
C ARG A 94 19.41 27.11 8.25
N GLN A 95 20.42 27.98 8.17
CA GLN A 95 21.52 27.81 7.21
C GLN A 95 22.36 26.57 7.51
N GLU A 96 22.70 26.35 8.79
CA GLU A 96 23.43 25.15 9.18
C GLU A 96 22.63 23.88 8.95
N LEU A 97 21.33 23.88 9.24
CA LEU A 97 20.45 22.75 8.99
C LEU A 97 20.39 22.40 7.49
N VAL A 98 20.14 23.39 6.64
CA VAL A 98 20.09 23.18 5.18
C VAL A 98 21.43 22.69 4.66
N SER A 99 22.54 23.32 5.07
CA SER A 99 23.88 22.90 4.62
C SER A 99 24.22 21.48 5.06
N ALA A 100 23.88 21.10 6.30
CA ALA A 100 24.16 19.78 6.82
C ALA A 100 23.26 18.71 6.18
N TYR A 101 22.00 19.05 5.89
CA TYR A 101 21.08 18.15 5.20
C TYR A 101 21.53 17.88 3.75
N GLU A 102 21.88 18.92 2.99
CA GLU A 102 22.38 18.75 1.62
C GLU A 102 23.68 17.94 1.57
N ALA A 103 24.59 18.14 2.53
CA ALA A 103 25.80 17.34 2.66
C ALA A 103 25.49 15.85 2.95
N ALA A 104 24.46 15.57 3.75
CA ALA A 104 24.02 14.22 4.08
C ALA A 104 23.22 13.54 2.95
N LYS A 105 22.64 14.31 2.02
CA LYS A 105 21.80 13.79 0.94
C LYS A 105 22.57 12.98 -0.10
N GLY A 106 23.88 13.24 -0.26
CA GLY A 106 24.73 12.86 -1.40
C GLY A 106 24.88 11.37 -1.80
N ARG A 107 24.27 10.42 -1.09
CA ARG A 107 24.03 9.06 -1.59
C ARG A 107 22.63 8.61 -1.20
N GLN A 108 21.71 8.55 -2.17
CA GLN A 108 20.51 7.73 -2.01
C GLN A 108 20.91 6.28 -2.26
N GLU A 109 20.54 5.40 -1.33
CA GLU A 109 20.67 3.97 -1.56
C GLU A 109 19.72 3.57 -2.68
N ASN A 110 20.13 2.61 -3.51
CA ASN A 110 19.27 2.07 -4.54
C ASN A 110 17.97 1.54 -3.89
N PRO A 111 16.78 2.09 -4.19
CA PRO A 111 15.53 1.65 -3.57
C PRO A 111 15.26 0.16 -3.73
N GLU A 112 15.84 -0.49 -4.75
CA GLU A 112 15.64 -1.91 -5.04
C GLU A 112 16.29 -2.84 -4.03
N ILE A 113 17.25 -2.36 -3.24
CA ILE A 113 17.86 -3.17 -2.17
C ILE A 113 17.01 -3.19 -0.90
N HIS A 114 16.03 -2.28 -0.80
CA HIS A 114 15.16 -2.11 0.37
C HIS A 114 14.25 -3.34 0.55
N ALA A 115 14.01 -3.74 1.80
CA ALA A 115 13.23 -4.93 2.12
C ALA A 115 11.81 -4.86 1.55
N GLU A 116 11.14 -3.71 1.68
CA GLU A 116 9.77 -3.51 1.19
C GLU A 116 9.67 -3.61 -0.34
N PHE A 117 10.71 -3.19 -1.07
CA PHE A 117 10.76 -3.33 -2.53
C PHE A 117 11.00 -4.80 -2.93
N LYS A 118 11.89 -5.50 -2.24
CA LYS A 118 12.12 -6.94 -2.46
C LYS A 118 10.86 -7.76 -2.21
N ASP A 119 10.10 -7.42 -1.19
CA ASP A 119 8.83 -8.09 -0.90
C ASP A 119 7.76 -7.79 -1.95
N LEU A 120 7.74 -6.57 -2.50
CA LEU A 120 6.92 -6.24 -3.66
C LEU A 120 7.29 -7.09 -4.88
N LEU A 121 8.59 -7.23 -5.20
CA LEU A 121 9.04 -8.05 -6.32
C LEU A 121 8.62 -9.52 -6.19
N LYS A 122 8.61 -10.07 -4.97
CA LYS A 122 8.11 -11.44 -4.74
C LYS A 122 6.64 -11.57 -5.14
N ILE A 123 5.81 -10.58 -4.80
CA ILE A 123 4.38 -10.54 -5.14
C ILE A 123 4.19 -10.43 -6.65
N THR A 124 4.99 -9.61 -7.33
CA THR A 124 4.82 -9.34 -8.78
C THR A 124 5.50 -10.37 -9.69
N SER A 125 6.35 -11.24 -9.15
CA SER A 125 7.15 -12.21 -9.92
C SER A 125 6.32 -13.15 -10.80
N ALA A 126 5.05 -13.41 -10.46
CA ALA A 126 4.15 -14.23 -11.28
C ALA A 126 3.79 -13.57 -12.61
N ALA A 127 3.60 -12.24 -12.63
CA ALA A 127 3.34 -11.46 -13.85
C ALA A 127 4.60 -11.31 -14.71
N ASP A 128 5.78 -11.23 -14.08
CA ASP A 128 7.06 -11.10 -14.78
C ASP A 128 7.47 -12.38 -15.56
N ARG A 129 6.89 -13.55 -15.24
CA ARG A 129 7.12 -14.81 -15.98
C ARG A 129 6.56 -14.81 -17.42
N GLY A 130 5.72 -13.84 -17.78
CA GLY A 130 5.28 -13.65 -19.16
C GLY A 130 6.32 -12.99 -20.08
N ALA A 131 7.42 -12.43 -19.55
CA ALA A 131 8.29 -11.53 -20.31
C ALA A 131 9.76 -11.94 -20.46
N SER A 132 10.27 -13.00 -19.83
CA SER A 132 11.64 -13.48 -20.10
C SER A 132 11.89 -14.92 -19.66
N SER A 133 12.18 -15.78 -20.65
CA SER A 133 13.06 -16.93 -20.48
C SER A 133 14.37 -16.46 -19.84
N PHE A 134 14.78 -17.09 -18.73
CA PHE A 134 16.14 -17.55 -18.37
C PHE A 134 16.18 -17.81 -16.85
N GLN A 135 16.13 -19.11 -16.48
CA GLN A 135 16.61 -19.78 -15.25
C GLN A 135 16.28 -19.11 -13.89
N ASP A 136 15.61 -19.77 -12.94
CA ASP A 136 16.05 -21.03 -12.34
C ASP A 136 14.90 -21.77 -11.63
N SER A 137 15.12 -23.07 -11.49
CA SER A 137 14.24 -24.15 -11.04
C SER A 137 13.60 -24.00 -9.65
N CYS A 138 12.28 -24.24 -9.55
CA CYS A 138 11.73 -25.13 -8.53
C CYS A 138 10.35 -25.71 -8.91
N ASP A 139 10.42 -26.99 -9.26
CA ASP A 139 9.49 -28.09 -9.00
C ASP A 139 7.99 -27.80 -8.73
N GLY A 140 7.17 -28.14 -9.73
CA GLY A 140 6.07 -29.08 -9.56
C GLY A 140 5.04 -28.84 -8.45
N MET A 141 4.07 -27.97 -8.70
CA MET A 141 2.73 -28.12 -8.12
C MET A 141 1.69 -27.82 -9.21
N THR A 142 1.11 -28.88 -9.78
CA THR A 142 -0.02 -28.79 -10.70
C THR A 142 -1.22 -28.27 -9.92
N ILE A 143 -1.67 -27.05 -10.20
CA ILE A 143 -2.99 -26.57 -9.77
C ILE A 143 -3.90 -26.66 -10.98
N SER A 144 -4.99 -27.39 -10.78
CA SER A 144 -6.03 -27.76 -11.73
C SER A 144 -6.60 -26.57 -12.50
N GLU A 145 -6.75 -26.79 -13.81
CA GLU A 145 -7.27 -25.92 -14.88
C GLU A 145 -8.73 -25.43 -14.71
N ASP A 146 -9.35 -25.59 -13.54
CA ASP A 146 -10.79 -25.34 -13.31
C ASP A 146 -11.12 -23.96 -12.70
N LEU A 147 -10.13 -23.09 -12.52
CA LEU A 147 -10.33 -21.71 -12.03
C LEU A 147 -10.19 -20.65 -13.13
N VAL A 148 -9.93 -21.08 -14.38
CA VAL A 148 -9.56 -20.21 -15.51
C VAL A 148 -10.76 -19.49 -16.15
N ASP A 149 -12.00 -19.86 -15.80
CA ASP A 149 -13.23 -19.17 -16.24
C ASP A 149 -13.95 -18.47 -15.07
N GLY A 150 -13.20 -17.73 -14.24
CA GLY A 150 -13.69 -17.11 -13.00
C GLY A 150 -14.88 -16.16 -13.18
N HIS A 151 -16.10 -16.71 -13.15
CA HIS A 151 -17.34 -15.98 -12.97
C HIS A 151 -17.38 -15.47 -11.51
N TRP A 152 -17.52 -14.15 -11.33
CA TRP A 152 -17.71 -13.57 -10.00
C TRP A 152 -19.13 -13.88 -9.54
N ILE A 153 -19.30 -14.96 -8.79
CA ILE A 153 -20.59 -15.45 -8.33
C ILE A 153 -20.95 -14.83 -6.97
N ASP A 154 -22.13 -14.22 -6.90
CA ASP A 154 -22.68 -13.70 -5.66
C ASP A 154 -23.00 -14.85 -4.68
N PRO A 155 -22.44 -14.86 -3.46
CA PRO A 155 -22.66 -15.95 -2.52
C PRO A 155 -24.12 -16.08 -2.06
N ILE A 156 -24.94 -15.04 -2.24
CA ILE A 156 -26.37 -15.07 -1.89
C ILE A 156 -27.22 -15.65 -3.02
N THR A 157 -27.10 -15.11 -4.23
CA THR A 157 -27.96 -15.49 -5.36
C THR A 157 -27.40 -16.60 -6.23
N GLN A 158 -26.11 -16.92 -6.07
CA GLN A 158 -25.37 -17.86 -6.91
C GLN A 158 -25.41 -17.49 -8.41
N LYS A 159 -25.60 -16.20 -8.70
CA LYS A 159 -25.58 -15.61 -10.04
C LYS A 159 -24.35 -14.73 -10.21
N ASN A 160 -24.04 -14.36 -11.45
CA ASN A 160 -23.01 -13.37 -11.74
C ASN A 160 -23.32 -12.04 -11.04
N ILE A 161 -22.29 -11.45 -10.44
CA ILE A 161 -22.34 -10.12 -9.84
C ILE A 161 -22.41 -9.09 -10.97
N GLU A 162 -23.36 -8.16 -10.87
CA GLU A 162 -23.51 -7.05 -11.83
C GLU A 162 -22.97 -5.75 -11.23
N VAL A 163 -23.31 -5.48 -9.96
CA VAL A 163 -22.87 -4.27 -9.25
C VAL A 163 -22.09 -4.69 -8.00
N PRO A 164 -20.76 -4.80 -8.07
CA PRO A 164 -19.97 -5.35 -6.98
C PRO A 164 -19.83 -4.37 -5.82
N VAL A 165 -20.07 -4.86 -4.61
CA VAL A 165 -19.79 -4.16 -3.35
C VAL A 165 -19.00 -5.04 -2.40
N LYS A 166 -18.03 -4.44 -1.70
CA LYS A 166 -17.10 -5.13 -0.81
C LYS A 166 -17.34 -4.78 0.64
N ASN A 167 -17.33 -5.79 1.51
CA ASN A 167 -17.36 -5.58 2.96
C ASN A 167 -15.96 -5.18 3.46
N MET A 168 -15.82 -3.97 4.00
CA MET A 168 -14.55 -3.44 4.51
C MET A 168 -13.96 -4.25 5.68
N LYS A 169 -14.77 -5.02 6.41
CA LYS A 169 -14.32 -5.79 7.58
C LYS A 169 -13.70 -7.14 7.22
N CYS A 170 -14.14 -7.78 6.12
CA CYS A 170 -13.66 -9.12 5.74
C CYS A 170 -13.24 -9.27 4.27
N GLY A 171 -13.42 -8.25 3.43
CA GLY A 171 -12.98 -8.25 2.04
C GLY A 171 -13.91 -8.97 1.05
N HIS A 172 -14.91 -9.73 1.52
CA HIS A 172 -15.82 -10.43 0.61
C HIS A 172 -16.69 -9.48 -0.22
N ILE A 173 -16.93 -9.89 -1.47
CA ILE A 173 -17.67 -9.14 -2.48
C ILE A 173 -19.04 -9.77 -2.71
N TYR A 174 -20.03 -8.94 -3.00
CA TYR A 174 -21.42 -9.32 -3.26
C TYR A 174 -22.00 -8.50 -4.40
N ASP A 175 -23.12 -8.94 -4.95
CA ASP A 175 -23.96 -8.04 -5.72
C ASP A 175 -24.68 -7.05 -4.79
N LYS A 176 -24.68 -5.76 -5.16
CA LYS A 176 -25.24 -4.66 -4.38
C LYS A 176 -26.71 -4.88 -4.05
N ASN A 177 -27.49 -5.39 -4.98
CA ASN A 177 -28.93 -5.58 -4.78
C ASN A 177 -29.19 -6.76 -3.85
N SER A 178 -28.47 -7.86 -4.03
CA SER A 178 -28.66 -9.06 -3.22
C SER A 178 -28.26 -8.83 -1.77
N ILE A 179 -27.10 -8.21 -1.51
CA ILE A 179 -26.63 -7.97 -0.14
C ILE A 179 -27.48 -6.93 0.58
N SER A 180 -27.94 -5.90 -0.13
CA SER A 180 -28.86 -4.90 0.43
C SER A 180 -30.17 -5.53 0.87
N HIS A 181 -30.70 -6.47 0.08
CA HIS A 181 -31.89 -7.22 0.44
C HIS A 181 -31.63 -8.16 1.64
N TYR A 182 -30.52 -8.91 1.61
CA TYR A 182 -30.12 -9.81 2.69
C TYR A 182 -30.01 -9.11 4.06
N ILE A 183 -29.39 -7.92 4.10
CA ILE A 183 -29.25 -7.12 5.33
C ILE A 183 -30.63 -6.66 5.86
N LYS A 184 -31.58 -6.34 4.97
CA LYS A 184 -32.92 -5.87 5.36
C LYS A 184 -33.81 -6.98 5.93
N ILE A 185 -33.72 -8.20 5.38
CA ILE A 185 -34.64 -9.29 5.74
C ILE A 185 -34.09 -10.19 6.87
N THR A 186 -32.78 -10.20 7.08
CA THR A 186 -32.15 -11.13 8.01
C THR A 186 -32.02 -10.51 9.39
N ASN A 187 -32.51 -11.20 10.42
CA ASN A 187 -32.26 -10.78 11.80
C ASN A 187 -30.79 -11.02 12.16
N ARG A 188 -30.06 -9.95 12.50
CA ARG A 188 -28.61 -9.97 12.82
C ARG A 188 -27.74 -10.51 11.67
N PRO A 189 -27.76 -9.85 10.49
CA PRO A 189 -27.04 -10.31 9.31
C PRO A 189 -25.54 -10.39 9.59
N ARG A 190 -24.91 -11.46 9.09
CA ARG A 190 -23.46 -11.67 9.09
C ARG A 190 -22.98 -11.86 7.66
N CYS A 191 -21.67 -12.00 7.47
CA CYS A 191 -21.12 -12.33 6.16
C CYS A 191 -21.78 -13.61 5.60
N PRO A 192 -22.43 -13.54 4.41
CA PRO A 192 -23.05 -14.70 3.76
C PRO A 192 -22.04 -15.74 3.25
N CYS A 193 -20.78 -15.33 3.03
CA CYS A 193 -19.73 -16.24 2.56
C CYS A 193 -19.49 -17.37 3.57
N LEU A 194 -19.58 -18.62 3.10
CA LEU A 194 -19.42 -19.82 3.92
C LEU A 194 -18.01 -19.85 4.54
N GLY A 195 -17.94 -20.12 5.85
CA GLY A 195 -16.67 -20.19 6.57
C GLY A 195 -16.02 -18.84 6.89
N CYS A 196 -16.69 -17.70 6.64
CA CYS A 196 -16.14 -16.40 7.01
C CYS A 196 -15.94 -16.27 8.52
N GLY A 197 -14.70 -15.95 8.93
CA GLY A 197 -14.33 -15.75 10.34
C GLY A 197 -14.85 -14.45 10.97
N ASN A 198 -15.42 -13.53 10.19
CA ASN A 198 -15.96 -12.27 10.70
C ASN A 198 -17.30 -12.49 11.39
N LYS A 199 -17.31 -12.37 12.72
CA LYS A 199 -18.51 -12.53 13.56
C LYS A 199 -19.33 -11.25 13.74
N SER A 200 -18.84 -10.12 13.21
CA SER A 200 -19.50 -8.82 13.35
C SER A 200 -20.82 -8.79 12.58
N LEU A 201 -21.76 -7.98 13.07
CA LEU A 201 -22.97 -7.68 12.32
C LEU A 201 -22.61 -6.89 11.06
N LEU A 202 -23.14 -7.33 9.93
CA LEU A 202 -22.99 -6.68 8.65
C LEU A 202 -23.99 -5.52 8.54
N ARG A 203 -23.52 -4.34 8.14
CA ARG A 203 -24.36 -3.16 7.92
C ARG A 203 -24.09 -2.56 6.54
N MET A 204 -25.05 -1.79 6.04
CA MET A 204 -24.88 -1.08 4.77
C MET A 204 -23.68 -0.12 4.77
N GLU A 205 -23.38 0.49 5.93
CA GLU A 205 -22.22 1.37 6.13
C GLU A 205 -20.86 0.65 6.07
N ASP A 206 -20.86 -0.69 6.19
CA ASP A 206 -19.64 -1.50 6.06
C ASP A 206 -19.34 -1.91 4.61
N LEU A 207 -20.24 -1.57 3.67
CA LEU A 207 -20.14 -1.91 2.26
C LEU A 207 -19.65 -0.70 1.46
N VAL A 208 -18.66 -0.93 0.61
CA VAL A 208 -18.14 0.06 -0.34
C VAL A 208 -18.26 -0.48 -1.75
N ASP A 209 -18.53 0.41 -2.72
CA ASP A 209 -18.55 0.03 -4.13
C ASP A 209 -17.16 -0.46 -4.54
N ASP A 210 -17.09 -1.65 -5.18
CA ASP A 210 -15.85 -2.17 -5.72
C ASP A 210 -15.69 -1.65 -7.16
N LEU A 211 -15.26 -0.39 -7.27
CA LEU A 211 -15.09 0.31 -8.55
C LEU A 211 -14.14 -0.43 -9.50
N PHE A 212 -13.23 -1.20 -8.93
CA PHE A 212 -12.28 -2.00 -9.66
C PHE A 212 -12.95 -3.20 -10.33
N LEU A 213 -13.65 -4.04 -9.56
CA LEU A 213 -14.40 -5.16 -10.13
C LEU A 213 -15.51 -4.68 -11.07
N ALA A 214 -16.13 -3.53 -10.79
CA ALA A 214 -17.14 -2.94 -11.67
C ALA A 214 -16.56 -2.61 -13.06
N ARG A 215 -15.32 -2.12 -13.13
CA ARG A 215 -14.61 -1.88 -14.40
C ARG A 215 -14.31 -3.20 -15.11
N VAL A 216 -13.77 -4.20 -14.41
CA VAL A 216 -13.45 -5.51 -14.99
C VAL A 216 -14.68 -6.19 -15.60
N LEU A 217 -15.81 -6.17 -14.89
CA LEU A 217 -17.08 -6.74 -15.38
C LEU A 217 -17.58 -6.01 -16.63
N LYS A 218 -17.45 -4.69 -16.66
CA LYS A 218 -17.83 -3.87 -17.82
C LYS A 218 -16.97 -4.19 -19.04
N ASP A 219 -15.65 -4.23 -18.88
CA ASP A 219 -14.72 -4.52 -19.98
C ASP A 219 -14.93 -5.93 -20.56
N ARG A 220 -15.35 -6.90 -19.73
CA ARG A 220 -15.73 -8.25 -20.20
C ARG A 220 -17.06 -8.26 -20.95
N SER A 221 -18.05 -7.47 -20.53
CA SER A 221 -19.32 -7.36 -21.26
C SER A 221 -19.14 -6.74 -22.64
N GLU A 222 -18.24 -5.75 -22.78
CA GLU A 222 -17.94 -5.08 -24.05
C GLU A 222 -17.11 -5.94 -25.02
N LYS A 223 -16.34 -6.92 -24.54
CA LYS A 223 -15.59 -7.86 -25.39
C LYS A 223 -16.45 -9.02 -25.93
N ASN A 224 -17.65 -9.23 -25.38
CA ASN A 224 -18.57 -10.32 -25.73
C ASN A 224 -19.76 -9.88 -26.61
N ASP A 225 -19.85 -8.59 -26.94
CA ASP A 225 -20.79 -8.00 -27.91
C ASP A 225 -20.10 -7.69 -29.25
#